data_AF-A0A0E3QDL3-F1
#
_entry.id   AF-A0A0E3QDL3-F1
#
_cell.length_a   1.000
_cell.length_b   1.000
_cell.length_c   1.000
_cell.angle_alpha   90.00
_cell.angle_beta   90.00
_cell.angle_gamma   90.00
#
_symmetry.space_group_name_H-M   'P 1'
#
loop_
_entity.id
_entity.type
_entity.pdbx_description
1 polymer ?
#
loop_
_entity_poly.entity_id
_entity_poly.type
_entity_poly.pdbx_seq_one_letter_code
_entity_poly.pdbx_strand_id
1 'polypeptide(L)'
;MAEEATLKWSELKKSLQESDKKELINLLHDLYKKSADNRRYITARYAKTEDESKILEAYRKKVINAYYTPRGAASRPQYLVAKQAIDDYSKASGNIKGTMDLALTLVENVMKYIHEFSGIDEASRVGGSDMMEKFCELVRTEEGQNFYPYFRDRLHKLYRKSENSPYVLGNNLQYYISNLVDDIAEPDDDFFEEDVQDN
;
A
#
# COMPACT_ATOMS: atom_id res chain seq x y z
N MET A 1 -18.18 2.99 32.88
CA MET A 1 -17.98 3.52 31.52
C MET A 1 -19.36 3.90 31.00
N ALA A 2 -19.54 5.13 30.50
CA ALA A 2 -20.83 5.52 29.92
C ALA A 2 -21.02 4.77 28.60
N GLU A 3 -22.18 4.15 28.43
CA GLU A 3 -22.54 3.46 27.19
C GLU A 3 -22.77 4.53 26.10
N GLU A 4 -21.95 4.53 25.06
CA GLU A 4 -22.15 5.44 23.93
C GLU A 4 -23.40 5.02 23.16
N ALA A 5 -24.49 5.80 23.31
CA ALA A 5 -25.68 5.63 22.51
C ALA A 5 -25.35 5.93 21.03
N THR A 6 -25.35 4.89 20.20
CA THR A 6 -25.03 4.97 18.78
C THR A 6 -26.21 4.48 17.94
N LEU A 7 -26.50 5.18 16.84
CA LEU A 7 -27.51 4.76 15.87
C LEU A 7 -26.95 3.70 14.93
N LYS A 8 -27.80 2.80 14.45
CA LYS A 8 -27.42 1.82 13.42
C LYS A 8 -27.19 2.54 12.08
N TRP A 9 -26.32 2.00 11.23
CA TRP A 9 -26.07 2.56 9.89
C TRP A 9 -27.36 2.73 9.07
N SER A 10 -28.32 1.81 9.18
CA SER A 10 -29.61 1.90 8.51
C SER A 10 -30.45 3.12 8.93
N GLU A 11 -30.33 3.56 10.18
CA GLU A 11 -31.06 4.71 10.73
C GLU A 11 -30.37 6.02 10.35
N LEU A 12 -29.03 6.06 10.49
CA LEU A 12 -28.21 7.18 10.02
C LEU A 12 -28.39 7.40 8.53
N LYS A 13 -28.41 6.33 7.73
CA LYS A 13 -28.60 6.41 6.28
C LYS A 13 -29.91 7.09 5.91
N LYS A 14 -31.02 6.82 6.62
CA LYS A 14 -32.29 7.50 6.38
C LYS A 14 -32.17 9.01 6.62
N SER A 15 -31.58 9.39 7.75
CA SER A 15 -31.37 10.81 8.09
C SER A 15 -30.49 11.52 7.05
N LEU A 16 -29.43 10.86 6.58
CA LEU A 16 -28.52 11.39 5.55
C LEU A 16 -29.19 11.51 4.17
N GLN A 17 -30.17 10.66 3.87
CA GLN A 17 -30.95 10.72 2.62
C GLN A 17 -31.98 11.85 2.64
N GLU A 18 -32.44 12.26 3.82
CA GLU A 18 -33.35 13.39 4.02
C GLU A 18 -32.61 14.73 4.10
N SER A 19 -31.32 14.72 4.42
CA SER A 19 -30.47 15.92 4.50
C SER A 19 -30.28 16.59 3.14
N ASP A 20 -30.18 17.91 3.14
CA ASP A 20 -29.88 18.66 1.92
C ASP A 20 -28.38 18.64 1.57
N LYS A 21 -28.04 19.09 0.36
CA LYS A 21 -26.64 19.13 -0.12
C LYS A 21 -25.74 19.99 0.77
N LYS A 22 -26.24 21.11 1.31
CA LYS A 22 -25.46 22.04 2.13
C LYS A 22 -25.13 21.41 3.49
N GLU A 23 -26.09 20.73 4.09
CA GLU A 23 -25.90 19.98 5.33
C GLU A 23 -24.86 18.87 5.16
N LEU A 24 -24.94 18.10 4.07
CA LEU A 24 -23.97 17.05 3.76
C LEU A 24 -22.56 17.60 3.52
N ILE A 25 -22.43 18.74 2.81
CA ILE A 25 -21.13 19.40 2.61
C ILE A 25 -20.55 19.87 3.95
N ASN A 26 -21.37 20.46 4.82
CA ASN A 26 -20.93 20.91 6.14
C ASN A 26 -20.47 19.71 6.99
N LEU A 27 -21.21 18.61 6.98
CA LEU A 27 -20.81 17.38 7.68
C LEU A 27 -19.48 16.84 7.15
N LEU A 28 -19.28 16.78 5.82
CA LEU A 28 -18.01 16.36 5.22
C LEU A 28 -16.85 17.28 5.63
N HIS A 29 -17.09 18.59 5.68
CA HIS A 29 -16.10 19.56 6.11
C HIS A 29 -15.75 19.41 7.60
N ASP A 30 -16.72 19.11 8.46
CA ASP A 30 -16.48 18.83 9.87
C ASP A 30 -15.69 17.53 10.05
N LEU A 31 -16.01 16.48 9.27
CA LEU A 31 -15.25 15.24 9.24
C LEU A 31 -13.82 15.45 8.74
N TYR A 32 -13.62 16.28 7.71
CA TYR A 32 -12.31 16.67 7.17
C TYR A 32 -11.45 17.39 8.23
N LYS A 33 -12.06 18.20 9.07
CA LYS A 33 -11.39 18.88 10.19
C LYS A 33 -11.07 17.95 11.36
N LYS A 34 -11.95 16.99 11.63
CA LYS A 34 -11.87 16.09 12.80
C LYS A 34 -10.65 15.18 12.82
N SER A 35 -10.16 14.71 11.67
CA SER A 35 -9.05 13.76 11.61
C SER A 35 -8.21 13.93 10.35
N ALA A 36 -6.89 13.77 10.49
CA ALA A 36 -5.97 13.73 9.36
C ALA A 36 -6.26 12.56 8.40
N ASP A 37 -6.80 11.45 8.91
CA ASP A 37 -7.13 10.29 8.08
C ASP A 37 -8.41 10.52 7.27
N ASN A 38 -9.45 11.11 7.88
CA ASN A 38 -10.64 11.57 7.14
C ASN A 38 -10.25 12.56 6.05
N ARG A 39 -9.39 13.53 6.40
CA ARG A 39 -8.86 14.51 5.47
C ARG A 39 -8.22 13.85 4.26
N ARG A 40 -7.32 12.88 4.51
CA ARG A 40 -6.58 12.18 3.48
C ARG A 40 -7.52 11.35 2.60
N TYR A 41 -8.47 10.63 3.19
CA TYR A 41 -9.47 9.83 2.48
C TYR A 41 -10.35 10.69 1.56
N ILE A 42 -10.93 11.77 2.08
CA ILE A 42 -11.75 12.70 1.29
C ILE A 42 -10.92 13.32 0.16
N THR A 43 -9.68 13.73 0.45
CA THR A 43 -8.80 14.33 -0.56
C THR A 43 -8.48 13.34 -1.68
N ALA A 44 -8.18 12.07 -1.35
CA ALA A 44 -7.97 11.02 -2.34
C ALA A 44 -9.20 10.72 -3.19
N ARG A 45 -10.40 10.79 -2.59
CA ARG A 45 -11.67 10.53 -3.27
C ARG A 45 -12.04 11.58 -4.32
N TYR A 46 -11.67 12.84 -4.07
CA TYR A 46 -12.04 13.99 -4.90
C TYR A 46 -10.83 14.65 -5.57
N ALA A 47 -9.69 13.97 -5.58
CA ALA A 47 -8.48 14.41 -6.27
C ALA A 47 -8.79 14.66 -7.76
N LYS A 48 -8.25 15.75 -8.29
CA LYS A 48 -8.11 15.91 -9.74
C LYS A 48 -6.78 15.30 -10.18
N THR A 49 -6.65 14.98 -11.46
CA THR A 49 -5.44 14.36 -12.03
C THR A 49 -4.14 15.08 -11.67
N GLU A 50 -4.16 16.42 -11.60
CA GLU A 50 -3.01 17.25 -11.22
C GLU A 50 -2.55 17.07 -9.75
N ASP A 51 -3.44 16.64 -8.87
CA ASP A 51 -3.18 16.46 -7.44
C ASP A 51 -2.91 15.00 -7.05
N GLU A 52 -3.20 14.04 -7.93
CA GLU A 52 -3.05 12.60 -7.67
C GLU A 52 -1.63 12.23 -7.21
N SER A 53 -0.61 12.80 -7.86
CA SER A 53 0.79 12.57 -7.50
C SER A 53 1.10 13.03 -6.07
N LYS A 54 0.62 14.22 -5.67
CA LYS A 54 0.84 14.77 -4.32
C LYS A 54 0.13 13.93 -3.26
N ILE A 55 -1.07 13.44 -3.58
CA ILE A 55 -1.85 12.60 -2.67
C ILE A 55 -1.18 11.23 -2.51
N LEU A 56 -0.77 10.61 -3.61
CA LEU A 56 -0.03 9.36 -3.59
C LEU A 56 1.24 9.48 -2.74
N GLU A 57 2.01 10.56 -2.92
CA GLU A 57 3.17 10.88 -2.08
C GLU A 57 2.83 10.99 -0.58
N ALA A 58 1.70 11.62 -0.24
CA ALA A 58 1.26 11.73 1.16
C ALA A 58 0.90 10.37 1.77
N TYR A 59 0.31 9.45 1.00
CA TYR A 59 0.08 8.08 1.42
C TYR A 59 1.38 7.27 1.49
N ARG A 60 2.28 7.42 0.52
CA ARG A 60 3.60 6.76 0.48
C ARG A 60 4.40 7.11 1.73
N LYS A 61 4.43 8.39 2.11
CA LYS A 61 5.04 8.84 3.37
C LYS A 61 4.41 8.20 4.60
N LYS A 62 3.07 8.03 4.64
CA LYS A 62 2.41 7.33 5.76
C LYS A 62 2.80 5.86 5.82
N VAL A 63 2.91 5.18 4.67
CA VAL A 63 3.39 3.79 4.58
C VAL A 63 4.84 3.68 5.05
N ILE A 64 5.74 4.54 4.57
CA ILE A 64 7.15 4.57 4.98
C ILE A 64 7.29 4.85 6.47
N ASN A 65 6.57 5.84 6.99
CA ASN A 65 6.65 6.24 8.41
C ASN A 65 6.20 5.15 9.39
N ALA A 66 5.51 4.09 8.92
CA ALA A 66 5.18 2.94 9.76
C ALA A 66 6.42 2.14 10.19
N TYR A 67 7.53 2.25 9.43
CA TYR A 67 8.81 1.59 9.72
C TYR A 67 9.96 2.59 9.90
N TYR A 68 9.92 3.72 9.18
CA TYR A 68 10.98 4.73 9.14
C TYR A 68 10.40 6.12 9.29
N THR A 69 10.37 6.61 10.52
CA THR A 69 9.96 7.98 10.82
C THR A 69 11.03 8.98 10.39
N PRO A 70 10.75 10.30 10.35
CA PRO A 70 11.77 11.32 10.13
C PRO A 70 12.92 11.30 11.16
N ARG A 71 12.77 10.58 12.29
CA ARG A 71 13.81 10.42 13.32
C ARG A 71 14.62 9.13 13.16
N GLY A 72 14.36 8.33 12.13
CA GLY A 72 14.97 7.03 11.89
C GLY A 72 13.98 5.87 12.03
N ALA A 73 14.53 4.66 12.10
CA ALA A 73 13.75 3.43 12.23
C ALA A 73 12.82 3.48 13.46
N ALA A 74 11.56 3.10 13.27
CA ALA A 74 10.56 3.06 14.32
C ALA A 74 10.89 1.94 15.28
N SER A 75 10.94 2.23 16.58
CA SER A 75 11.17 1.20 17.62
C SER A 75 10.05 0.15 17.67
N ARG A 76 8.88 0.47 17.11
CA ARG A 76 7.72 -0.42 16.98
C ARG A 76 7.09 -0.19 15.61
N PRO A 77 7.38 -1.05 14.63
CA PRO A 77 6.73 -1.00 13.34
C PRO A 77 5.21 -1.13 13.45
N GLN A 78 4.49 -0.48 12.54
CA GLN A 78 3.03 -0.42 12.54
C GLN A 78 2.45 -0.92 11.21
N TYR A 79 2.64 -2.22 10.91
CA TYR A 79 2.15 -2.83 9.67
C TYR A 79 0.68 -2.50 9.38
N LEU A 80 -0.20 -2.66 10.38
CA LEU A 80 -1.64 -2.42 10.21
C LEU A 80 -1.97 -0.98 9.82
N VAL A 81 -1.18 0.00 10.28
CA VAL A 81 -1.35 1.42 9.92
C VAL A 81 -0.96 1.65 8.47
N ALA A 82 0.12 1.03 8.00
CA ALA A 82 0.53 1.09 6.60
C ALA A 82 -0.48 0.39 5.69
N LYS A 83 -0.90 -0.85 6.04
CA LYS A 83 -1.92 -1.60 5.32
C LYS A 83 -3.23 -0.82 5.22
N GLN A 84 -3.69 -0.23 6.32
CA GLN A 84 -4.90 0.59 6.31
C GLN A 84 -4.75 1.81 5.40
N ALA A 85 -3.60 2.47 5.38
CA ALA A 85 -3.35 3.58 4.46
C ALA A 85 -3.45 3.15 2.99
N ILE A 86 -2.93 1.96 2.64
CA ILE A 86 -3.04 1.39 1.28
C ILE A 86 -4.50 1.08 0.94
N ASP A 87 -5.22 0.42 1.85
CA ASP A 87 -6.63 0.06 1.65
C ASP A 87 -7.51 1.31 1.51
N ASP A 88 -7.25 2.35 2.30
CA ASP A 88 -7.93 3.64 2.22
C ASP A 88 -7.65 4.35 0.89
N TYR A 89 -6.38 4.39 0.45
CA TYR A 89 -6.03 5.00 -0.83
C TYR A 89 -6.71 4.29 -1.99
N SER A 90 -6.64 2.96 -2.00
CA SER A 90 -7.26 2.11 -3.02
C SER A 90 -8.76 2.36 -3.12
N LYS A 91 -9.48 2.31 -1.98
CA LYS A 91 -10.93 2.56 -1.92
C LYS A 91 -11.31 3.99 -2.28
N ALA A 92 -10.53 4.97 -1.86
CA ALA A 92 -10.84 6.37 -2.08
C ALA A 92 -10.58 6.79 -3.52
N SER A 93 -9.38 6.52 -4.03
CA SER A 93 -8.94 7.00 -5.34
C SER A 93 -9.36 6.11 -6.51
N GLY A 94 -9.49 4.80 -6.30
CA GLY A 94 -9.59 3.83 -7.40
C GLY A 94 -8.33 3.73 -8.26
N ASN A 95 -7.23 4.41 -7.90
CA ASN A 95 -6.00 4.43 -8.68
C ASN A 95 -5.21 3.14 -8.45
N ILE A 96 -5.32 2.20 -9.41
CA ILE A 96 -4.67 0.88 -9.31
C ILE A 96 -3.14 1.01 -9.31
N LYS A 97 -2.55 1.83 -10.20
CA LYS A 97 -1.10 2.05 -10.28
C LYS A 97 -0.55 2.59 -8.96
N GLY A 98 -1.22 3.58 -8.37
CA GLY A 98 -0.84 4.12 -7.07
C GLY A 98 -1.00 3.09 -5.95
N THR A 99 -2.02 2.23 -6.01
CA THR A 99 -2.20 1.15 -5.03
C THR A 99 -1.06 0.12 -5.12
N MET A 100 -0.67 -0.29 -6.34
CA MET A 100 0.47 -1.16 -6.60
C MET A 100 1.76 -0.53 -6.07
N ASP A 101 1.98 0.76 -6.31
CA ASP A 101 3.14 1.48 -5.81
C ASP A 101 3.24 1.48 -4.27
N LEU A 102 2.12 1.75 -3.59
CA LEU A 102 2.10 1.75 -2.13
C LEU A 102 2.26 0.33 -1.55
N ALA A 103 1.67 -0.68 -2.18
CA ALA A 103 1.82 -2.08 -1.79
C ALA A 103 3.29 -2.50 -1.88
N LEU A 104 3.94 -2.27 -3.02
CA LEU A 104 5.35 -2.61 -3.21
C LEU A 104 6.26 -1.82 -2.26
N THR A 105 5.94 -0.54 -2.01
CA THR A 105 6.66 0.29 -1.02
C THR A 105 6.59 -0.32 0.38
N LEU A 106 5.45 -0.88 0.79
CA LEU A 106 5.34 -1.55 2.08
C LEU A 106 6.18 -2.82 2.13
N VAL A 107 6.14 -3.66 1.09
CA VAL A 107 6.95 -4.88 1.02
C VAL A 107 8.45 -4.55 1.10
N GLU A 108 8.90 -3.57 0.33
CA GLU A 108 10.29 -3.08 0.37
C GLU A 108 10.68 -2.57 1.76
N ASN A 109 9.79 -1.84 2.44
CA ASN A 109 10.04 -1.34 3.80
C ASN A 109 10.15 -2.47 4.83
N VAL A 110 9.26 -3.46 4.77
CA VAL A 110 9.32 -4.65 5.64
C VAL A 110 10.63 -5.37 5.42
N MET A 111 11.00 -5.61 4.16
CA MET A 111 12.20 -6.35 3.82
C MET A 111 13.46 -5.61 4.23
N LYS A 112 13.50 -4.29 4.04
CA LYS A 112 14.60 -3.45 4.54
C LYS A 112 14.71 -3.51 6.06
N TYR A 113 13.58 -3.37 6.77
CA TYR A 113 13.56 -3.36 8.23
C TYR A 113 14.05 -4.70 8.82
N ILE A 114 13.67 -5.82 8.22
CA ILE A 114 14.10 -7.16 8.66
C ILE A 114 15.62 -7.38 8.47
N HIS A 115 16.22 -6.80 7.44
CA HIS A 115 17.67 -6.88 7.24
C HIS A 115 18.44 -6.01 8.23
N GLU A 116 17.89 -4.85 8.60
CA GLU A 116 18.53 -3.91 9.53
C GLU A 116 18.31 -4.30 11.00
N PHE A 117 17.20 -4.96 11.32
CA PHE A 117 16.78 -5.23 12.69
C PHE A 117 16.25 -6.66 12.84
N SER A 118 16.79 -7.37 13.84
CA SER A 118 16.36 -8.74 14.17
C SER A 118 14.98 -8.85 14.81
N GLY A 119 14.37 -7.72 15.19
CA GLY A 119 13.10 -7.65 15.91
C GLY A 119 12.01 -7.00 15.07
N ILE A 120 11.23 -7.82 14.37
CA ILE A 120 10.00 -7.39 13.70
C ILE A 120 8.78 -8.11 14.29
N ASP A 121 7.65 -7.43 14.34
CA ASP A 121 6.39 -8.03 14.78
C ASP A 121 5.87 -9.08 13.78
N GLU A 122 5.06 -10.02 14.28
CA GLU A 122 4.46 -11.09 13.47
C GLU A 122 3.63 -10.56 12.31
N ALA A 123 2.85 -9.51 12.56
CA ALA A 123 1.94 -8.96 11.56
C ALA A 123 2.71 -8.36 10.37
N SER A 124 3.85 -7.73 10.62
CA SER A 124 4.76 -7.32 9.54
C SER A 124 5.36 -8.49 8.78
N ARG A 125 5.71 -9.59 9.44
CA ARG A 125 6.36 -10.74 8.78
C ARG A 125 5.40 -11.47 7.84
N VAL A 126 4.21 -11.81 8.33
CA VAL A 126 3.15 -12.41 7.52
C VAL A 126 2.63 -11.39 6.50
N GLY A 127 2.34 -10.19 6.97
CA GLY A 127 1.76 -9.13 6.16
C GLY A 127 2.63 -8.66 4.99
N GLY A 128 3.96 -8.75 5.09
CA GLY A 128 4.85 -8.50 3.95
C GLY A 128 4.60 -9.49 2.80
N SER A 129 4.30 -10.75 3.11
CA SER A 129 3.95 -11.77 2.11
C SER A 129 2.55 -11.50 1.54
N ASP A 130 1.56 -11.27 2.41
CA ASP A 130 0.18 -10.96 1.98
C ASP A 130 0.12 -9.71 1.09
N MET A 131 0.94 -8.70 1.39
CA MET A 131 0.98 -7.48 0.58
C MET A 131 1.66 -7.71 -0.77
N MET A 132 2.65 -8.60 -0.83
CA MET A 132 3.26 -9.01 -2.10
C MET A 132 2.26 -9.79 -2.95
N GLU A 133 1.52 -10.72 -2.35
CA GLU A 133 0.45 -11.45 -3.03
C GLU A 133 -0.60 -10.50 -3.60
N LYS A 134 -1.09 -9.55 -2.77
CA LYS A 134 -2.01 -8.49 -3.23
C LYS A 134 -1.44 -7.68 -4.40
N PHE A 135 -0.14 -7.35 -4.37
CA PHE A 135 0.51 -6.67 -5.49
C PHE A 135 0.45 -7.54 -6.76
N CYS A 136 0.80 -8.82 -6.67
CA CYS A 136 0.74 -9.74 -7.81
C CYS A 136 -0.70 -9.91 -8.34
N GLU A 137 -1.70 -10.02 -7.46
CA GLU A 137 -3.11 -10.04 -7.85
C GLU A 137 -3.52 -8.79 -8.64
N LEU A 138 -3.08 -7.60 -8.20
CA LEU A 138 -3.35 -6.36 -8.91
C LEU A 138 -2.68 -6.36 -10.29
N VAL A 139 -1.42 -6.79 -10.39
CA VAL A 139 -0.70 -6.88 -11.67
C VAL A 139 -1.41 -7.82 -12.64
N ARG A 140 -1.98 -8.94 -12.17
CA ARG A 140 -2.68 -9.91 -13.03
C ARG A 140 -4.02 -9.43 -13.57
N THR A 141 -4.55 -8.30 -13.10
CA THR A 141 -5.75 -7.70 -13.70
C THR A 141 -5.46 -7.10 -15.07
N GLU A 142 -6.47 -7.01 -15.95
CA GLU A 142 -6.32 -6.41 -17.29
C GLU A 142 -5.74 -4.99 -17.23
N GLU A 143 -6.20 -4.17 -16.27
CA GLU A 143 -5.68 -2.82 -16.08
C GLU A 143 -4.26 -2.83 -15.50
N GLY A 144 -4.00 -3.69 -14.51
CA GLY A 144 -2.75 -3.76 -13.78
C GLY A 144 -1.55 -4.22 -14.62
N GLN A 145 -1.77 -5.11 -15.59
CA GLN A 145 -0.71 -5.59 -16.49
C GLN A 145 -0.06 -4.42 -17.26
N ASN A 146 -0.86 -3.42 -17.66
CA ASN A 146 -0.33 -2.21 -18.33
C ASN A 146 0.64 -1.41 -17.46
N PHE A 147 0.62 -1.63 -16.15
CA PHE A 147 1.49 -0.95 -15.19
C PHE A 147 2.70 -1.79 -14.76
N TYR A 148 2.76 -3.08 -15.09
CA TYR A 148 3.90 -3.94 -14.75
C TYR A 148 5.27 -3.36 -15.15
N PRO A 149 5.46 -2.80 -16.37
CA PRO A 149 6.75 -2.25 -16.76
C PRO A 149 7.29 -1.15 -15.83
N TYR A 150 6.41 -0.41 -15.13
CA TYR A 150 6.81 0.63 -14.17
C TYR A 150 7.36 0.05 -12.85
N PHE A 151 7.10 -1.23 -12.56
CA PHE A 151 7.50 -1.90 -11.33
C PHE A 151 8.57 -2.97 -11.53
N ARG A 152 8.85 -3.37 -12.78
CA ARG A 152 9.81 -4.43 -13.11
C ARG A 152 11.16 -4.27 -12.41
N ASP A 153 11.79 -3.10 -12.52
CA ASP A 153 13.09 -2.83 -11.87
C ASP A 153 13.04 -2.95 -10.34
N ARG A 154 11.93 -2.55 -9.73
CA ARG A 154 11.74 -2.64 -8.27
C ARG A 154 11.56 -4.10 -7.86
N LEU A 155 10.80 -4.87 -8.63
CA LEU A 155 10.61 -6.31 -8.42
C LEU A 155 11.93 -7.06 -8.57
N HIS A 156 12.72 -6.77 -9.61
CA HIS A 156 14.04 -7.39 -9.80
C HIS A 156 14.96 -7.08 -8.61
N LYS A 157 15.05 -5.81 -8.19
CA LYS A 157 15.82 -5.42 -6.99
C LYS A 157 15.33 -6.10 -5.72
N LEU A 158 14.01 -6.27 -5.57
CA LEU A 158 13.42 -6.93 -4.42
C LEU A 158 13.73 -8.44 -4.43
N TYR A 159 13.66 -9.07 -5.61
CA TYR A 159 14.01 -10.47 -5.84
C TYR A 159 15.47 -10.76 -5.46
N ARG A 160 16.42 -9.98 -5.98
CA ARG A 160 17.85 -10.14 -5.64
C ARG A 160 18.14 -9.90 -4.16
N LYS A 161 17.42 -8.96 -3.53
CA LYS A 161 17.55 -8.74 -2.09
C LYS A 161 16.97 -9.89 -1.27
N SER A 162 15.93 -10.57 -1.76
CA SER A 162 15.31 -11.69 -1.04
C SER A 162 16.11 -12.99 -1.16
N GLU A 163 16.99 -13.15 -2.15
CA GLU A 163 17.98 -14.27 -2.25
C GLU A 163 18.87 -14.36 -1.00
N ASN A 164 19.25 -13.22 -0.44
CA ASN A 164 20.16 -13.13 0.70
C ASN A 164 19.45 -13.06 2.06
N SER A 165 18.12 -13.16 2.08
CA SER A 165 17.33 -13.02 3.30
C SER A 165 17.38 -14.33 4.12
N PRO A 166 17.85 -14.30 5.37
CA PRO A 166 17.81 -15.48 6.25
C PRO A 166 16.39 -15.79 6.78
N TYR A 167 15.38 -15.02 6.38
CA TYR A 167 14.00 -15.12 6.86
C TYR A 167 13.07 -15.68 5.78
N VAL A 168 12.06 -16.44 6.21
CA VAL A 168 11.01 -17.07 5.36
C VAL A 168 10.34 -16.08 4.42
N LEU A 169 10.19 -14.81 4.83
CA LEU A 169 9.65 -13.77 3.96
C LEU A 169 10.42 -13.68 2.64
N GLY A 170 11.75 -13.79 2.65
CA GLY A 170 12.56 -13.75 1.43
C GLY A 170 12.18 -14.84 0.43
N ASN A 171 12.05 -16.08 0.90
CA ASN A 171 11.62 -17.20 0.06
C ASN A 171 10.21 -16.99 -0.50
N ASN A 172 9.28 -16.47 0.31
CA ASN A 172 7.93 -16.14 -0.14
C ASN A 172 7.95 -15.07 -1.23
N LEU A 173 8.74 -14.01 -1.05
CA LEU A 173 8.88 -12.94 -2.05
C LEU A 173 9.45 -13.47 -3.37
N GLN A 174 10.48 -14.32 -3.32
CA GLN A 174 11.00 -14.97 -4.53
C GLN A 174 9.92 -15.79 -5.23
N TYR A 175 9.18 -16.62 -4.48
CA TYR A 175 8.09 -17.42 -5.02
C TYR A 175 7.02 -16.56 -5.70
N TYR A 176 6.52 -15.51 -5.03
CA TYR A 176 5.48 -14.65 -5.60
C TYR A 176 5.96 -13.88 -6.83
N ILE A 177 7.20 -13.40 -6.82
CA ILE A 177 7.80 -12.68 -7.95
C ILE A 177 8.02 -13.65 -9.12
N SER A 178 8.58 -14.83 -8.87
CA SER A 178 8.84 -15.81 -9.93
C SER A 178 7.56 -16.24 -10.63
N ASN A 179 6.52 -16.62 -9.87
CA ASN A 179 5.24 -16.97 -10.46
C ASN A 179 4.59 -15.80 -11.20
N LEU A 180 4.74 -14.57 -10.69
CA LEU A 180 4.20 -13.40 -11.37
C LEU A 180 4.87 -13.22 -12.74
N VAL A 181 6.21 -13.30 -12.79
CA VAL A 181 6.98 -13.17 -14.03
C VAL A 181 6.61 -14.30 -14.99
N ASP A 182 6.56 -15.55 -14.54
CA ASP A 182 6.13 -16.68 -15.38
C ASP A 182 4.72 -16.50 -15.98
N ASP A 183 3.81 -15.84 -15.25
CA ASP A 183 2.44 -15.58 -15.70
C ASP A 183 2.32 -14.44 -16.73
N ILE A 184 3.23 -13.45 -16.73
CA ILE A 184 3.05 -12.19 -17.48
C ILE A 184 4.21 -11.83 -18.40
N ALA A 185 5.37 -12.46 -18.25
CA ALA A 185 6.57 -12.16 -19.01
C ALA A 185 6.38 -12.53 -20.49
N GLU A 186 6.93 -11.68 -21.35
CA GLU A 186 7.12 -12.05 -22.75
C GLU A 186 8.24 -13.11 -22.85
N PRO A 187 8.26 -13.95 -23.89
CA PRO A 187 9.25 -15.03 -24.04
C PRO A 187 10.72 -14.58 -23.98
N ASP A 188 10.98 -13.30 -24.26
CA ASP A 188 12.31 -12.68 -24.28
C ASP A 188 12.56 -11.77 -23.04
N ASP A 189 11.73 -11.87 -21.98
CA ASP A 189 11.91 -11.08 -20.75
C ASP A 189 13.13 -11.57 -19.96
N ASP A 190 14.17 -10.73 -19.89
CA ASP A 190 15.46 -11.01 -19.23
C ASP A 190 15.41 -10.91 -17.69
N PHE A 191 14.24 -11.05 -17.07
CA PHE A 191 14.03 -10.72 -15.64
C PHE A 191 14.96 -11.48 -14.69
N PHE A 192 15.26 -12.74 -15.00
CA PHE A 192 16.13 -13.58 -14.18
C PHE A 192 17.58 -13.60 -14.65
N GLU A 193 17.89 -13.01 -15.80
CA GLU A 193 19.28 -12.93 -16.26
C GLU A 193 20.10 -12.10 -15.27
N GLU A 194 21.35 -12.50 -15.06
CA GLU A 194 22.27 -11.71 -14.23
C GLU A 194 22.54 -10.40 -14.97
N ASP A 195 22.54 -9.27 -14.25
CA ASP A 195 23.09 -8.03 -14.79
C ASP A 195 24.50 -8.36 -15.28
N VAL A 196 24.71 -8.39 -16.60
CA VAL A 196 26.06 -8.53 -17.17
C VAL A 196 26.78 -7.26 -16.75
N GLN A 197 27.46 -7.32 -15.61
CA GLN A 197 28.29 -6.23 -15.14
C GLN A 197 29.40 -6.05 -16.17
N ASP A 198 29.30 -4.99 -16.96
CA ASP A 198 30.48 -4.37 -17.54
C ASP A 198 31.42 -4.03 -16.37
N ASN A 199 32.56 -4.73 -16.38
CA ASN A 199 33.75 -4.63 -15.51
C ASN A 199 33.91 -3.38 -14.64
#